data_AF-J1I7Q8-F1
#
_entry.id   AF-J1I7Q8-F1
#
_cell.length_a   1.000
_cell.length_b   1.000
_cell.length_c   1.000
_cell.angle_alpha   90.00
_cell.angle_beta   90.00
_cell.angle_gamma   90.00
#
_symmetry.space_group_name_H-M   'P 1'
#
loop_
_entity.id
_entity.type
_entity.pdbx_description
1 polymer ?
#
loop_
_entity_poly.entity_id
_entity_poly.type
_entity_poly.pdbx_seq_one_letter_code
_entity_poly.pdbx_strand_id
1 'polypeptide(L)'
;MRKEIRLSCIIIIATLFFSCVRSRGEVVIFNDAFFKQWRRDKKGCGSFRANNFQLLIENKTKIVGVDIRNIRSKLGAPEKKMNNGNWLYYLEGGIQCLGDSNIVDVKVLIVEIENQKNIIDLKVLVP
;
A
#
# COMPACT_ATOMS: atom_id res chain seq x y z
N MET A 1 -45.99 -4.25 32.20
CA MET A 1 -44.77 -3.42 32.30
C MET A 1 -43.44 -4.18 32.29
N ARG A 2 -43.21 -5.28 33.05
CA ARG A 2 -41.88 -5.96 33.05
C ARG A 2 -41.48 -6.66 31.74
N LYS A 3 -42.43 -6.99 30.87
CA LYS A 3 -42.15 -7.68 29.58
C LYS A 3 -41.61 -6.73 28.50
N GLU A 4 -41.97 -5.45 28.54
CA GLU A 4 -41.57 -4.48 27.51
C GLU A 4 -40.14 -3.96 27.68
N ILE A 5 -39.66 -3.92 28.94
CA ILE A 5 -38.27 -3.59 29.27
C ILE A 5 -37.31 -4.66 28.72
N ARG A 6 -37.72 -5.94 28.71
CA ARG A 6 -36.89 -7.04 28.18
C ARG A 6 -36.72 -6.98 26.67
N LEU A 7 -37.76 -6.55 25.94
CA LEU A 7 -37.68 -6.42 24.49
C LEU A 7 -36.74 -5.29 24.06
N SER A 8 -36.76 -4.18 24.79
CA SER A 8 -35.93 -3.00 24.51
C SER A 8 -34.43 -3.27 24.71
N CYS A 9 -34.05 -4.05 25.74
CA CYS A 9 -32.65 -4.43 25.96
C CYS A 9 -32.08 -5.32 24.85
N ILE A 10 -32.89 -6.20 24.26
CA ILE A 10 -32.46 -7.11 23.18
C ILE A 10 -32.15 -6.33 21.90
N ILE A 11 -32.93 -5.28 21.59
CA ILE A 11 -32.74 -4.44 20.41
C ILE A 11 -31.46 -3.58 20.53
N ILE A 12 -31.17 -3.07 21.72
CA ILE A 12 -29.95 -2.28 21.99
C ILE A 12 -28.70 -3.17 21.90
N ILE A 13 -28.77 -4.42 22.36
CA ILE A 13 -27.65 -5.37 22.25
C ILE A 13 -27.41 -5.77 20.78
N ALA A 14 -28.47 -5.96 19.99
CA ALA A 14 -28.35 -6.32 18.57
C ALA A 14 -27.71 -5.20 17.71
N THR A 15 -27.94 -3.93 18.06
CA THR A 15 -27.35 -2.78 17.33
C THR A 15 -25.85 -2.58 17.63
N LEU A 16 -25.36 -3.04 18.78
CA LEU A 16 -23.94 -3.00 19.13
C LEU A 16 -23.09 -3.99 18.30
N PHE A 17 -23.66 -5.10 17.82
CA PHE A 17 -22.93 -6.07 16.99
C PHE A 17 -22.71 -5.63 15.54
N PHE A 18 -23.46 -4.65 15.03
CA PHE A 18 -23.31 -4.14 13.66
C PHE A 18 -22.27 -3.01 13.51
N SER A 19 -21.72 -2.47 14.61
CA SER A 19 -20.77 -1.35 14.55
C SER A 19 -19.32 -1.73 14.21
N CYS A 20 -19.05 -2.99 13.85
CA CYS A 20 -17.70 -3.46 13.52
C CYS A 20 -17.58 -3.95 12.07
N VAL A 21 -18.29 -3.34 11.11
CA VAL A 21 -17.89 -3.45 9.70
C VAL A 21 -16.70 -2.52 9.50
N ARG A 22 -15.51 -3.02 9.83
CA ARG A 22 -14.23 -2.39 9.47
C ARG A 22 -14.19 -2.36 7.95
N SER A 23 -14.60 -1.23 7.38
CA SER A 23 -14.42 -0.92 5.97
C SER A 23 -12.93 -1.11 5.67
N ARG A 24 -12.59 -2.24 5.05
CA ARG A 24 -11.30 -2.39 4.38
C ARG A 24 -11.39 -1.39 3.25
N GLY A 25 -10.78 -0.22 3.43
CA GLY A 25 -10.70 0.81 2.40
C GLY A 25 -10.14 0.16 1.15
N GLU A 26 -11.04 -0.24 0.25
CA GLU A 26 -10.65 -0.75 -1.04
C GLU A 26 -10.05 0.45 -1.76
N VAL A 27 -8.82 0.32 -2.21
CA VAL A 27 -8.14 1.38 -2.96
C VAL A 27 -8.73 1.39 -4.37
N VAL A 28 -9.97 1.89 -4.49
CA VAL A 28 -10.82 1.86 -5.71
C VAL A 28 -10.23 2.71 -6.87
N ILE A 29 -9.13 3.44 -6.66
CA ILE A 29 -8.61 4.36 -7.69
C ILE A 29 -7.76 3.66 -8.75
N PHE A 30 -7.01 2.63 -8.37
CA PHE A 30 -6.09 1.99 -9.30
C PHE A 30 -6.76 0.81 -9.99
N ASN A 31 -6.92 0.90 -11.31
CA ASN A 31 -7.38 -0.24 -12.09
C ASN A 31 -6.28 -1.32 -12.19
N ASP A 32 -6.68 -2.54 -12.52
CA ASP A 32 -5.73 -3.65 -12.62
C ASP A 32 -4.68 -3.45 -13.73
N ALA A 33 -4.98 -2.64 -14.75
CA ALA A 33 -4.04 -2.31 -15.81
C ALA A 33 -2.84 -1.51 -15.29
N PHE A 34 -3.06 -0.52 -14.43
CA PHE A 34 -2.00 0.23 -13.75
C PHE A 34 -1.07 -0.72 -12.99
N PHE A 35 -1.63 -1.57 -12.14
CA PHE A 35 -0.81 -2.48 -11.33
C PHE A 35 -0.11 -3.55 -12.17
N LYS A 36 -0.72 -3.98 -13.27
CA LYS A 36 -0.08 -4.89 -14.22
C LYS A 36 1.14 -4.25 -14.88
N GLN A 37 1.03 -2.99 -15.30
CA GLN A 37 2.16 -2.26 -15.86
C GLN A 37 3.23 -1.96 -14.80
N TRP A 38 2.83 -1.56 -13.58
CA TRP A 38 3.73 -1.34 -12.45
C TRP A 38 4.60 -2.56 -12.15
N ARG A 39 3.99 -3.76 -12.12
CA ARG A 39 4.70 -5.02 -11.88
C ARG A 39 5.58 -5.46 -13.04
N ARG A 40 5.19 -5.12 -14.28
CA ARG A 40 6.02 -5.38 -15.48
C ARG A 40 7.29 -4.54 -15.45
N ASP A 41 7.20 -3.30 -14.99
CA ASP A 41 8.35 -2.41 -14.83
C ASP A 41 9.08 -2.62 -13.49
N LYS A 42 9.44 -3.88 -13.18
CA LYS A 42 9.99 -4.25 -11.86
C LYS A 42 11.22 -3.44 -11.46
N LYS A 43 12.06 -3.03 -12.40
CA LYS A 43 13.31 -2.32 -12.10
C LYS A 43 13.27 -0.81 -12.41
N GLY A 44 12.10 -0.28 -12.79
CA GLY A 44 11.96 1.10 -13.28
C GLY A 44 12.54 1.35 -14.68
N CYS A 45 13.07 0.32 -15.34
CA CYS A 45 13.75 0.42 -16.65
C CYS A 45 12.80 0.79 -17.81
N GLY A 46 11.49 0.53 -17.64
CA GLY A 46 10.47 0.84 -18.63
C GLY A 46 9.84 2.22 -18.49
N SER A 47 10.32 3.05 -17.56
CA SER A 47 9.82 4.41 -17.25
C SER A 47 8.36 4.49 -16.79
N PHE A 48 7.63 3.38 -16.72
CA PHE A 48 6.22 3.37 -16.30
C PHE A 48 6.11 3.84 -14.85
N ARG A 49 6.97 3.33 -13.96
CA ARG A 49 6.97 3.74 -12.55
C ARG A 49 7.35 5.21 -12.40
N ALA A 50 8.37 5.69 -13.12
CA ALA A 50 8.81 7.09 -13.10
C ALA A 50 7.68 8.06 -13.51
N ASN A 51 6.87 7.68 -14.49
CA ASN A 51 5.80 8.52 -15.00
C ASN A 51 4.52 8.47 -14.16
N ASN A 52 4.36 7.46 -13.29
CA ASN A 52 3.09 7.18 -12.63
C ASN A 52 3.15 7.06 -11.11
N PHE A 53 4.33 7.16 -10.48
CA PHE A 53 4.45 7.08 -9.01
C PHE A 53 3.67 8.20 -8.30
N GLN A 54 3.50 9.36 -8.94
CA GLN A 54 2.79 10.50 -8.36
C GLN A 54 1.35 10.13 -7.99
N LEU A 55 0.71 9.25 -8.75
CA LEU A 55 -0.63 8.74 -8.44
C LEU A 55 -0.67 7.98 -7.10
N LEU A 56 0.42 7.29 -6.71
CA LEU A 56 0.52 6.65 -5.40
C LEU A 56 0.67 7.68 -4.28
N ILE A 57 1.42 8.75 -4.53
CA ILE A 57 1.66 9.82 -3.55
C ILE A 57 0.40 10.67 -3.33
N GLU A 58 -0.28 11.07 -4.40
CA GLU A 58 -1.54 11.82 -4.34
C GLU A 58 -2.64 11.05 -3.60
N ASN A 59 -2.59 9.71 -3.66
CA ASN A 59 -3.56 8.83 -3.02
C ASN A 59 -3.01 8.13 -1.77
N LYS A 60 -1.93 8.68 -1.19
CA LYS A 60 -1.27 8.15 0.02
C LYS A 60 -2.24 7.91 1.16
N THR A 61 -3.22 8.78 1.38
CA THR A 61 -4.24 8.64 2.44
C THR A 61 -5.08 7.36 2.32
N LYS A 62 -5.20 6.79 1.11
CA LYS A 62 -5.89 5.52 0.89
C LYS A 62 -4.99 4.29 1.06
N ILE A 63 -3.68 4.50 1.06
CA ILE A 63 -2.67 3.44 1.16
C ILE A 63 -2.17 3.31 2.61
N VAL A 64 -2.06 4.42 3.34
CA VAL A 64 -1.71 4.43 4.76
C VAL A 64 -2.78 3.67 5.57
N GLY A 65 -2.33 2.83 6.50
CA GLY A 65 -3.15 1.95 7.31
C GLY A 65 -3.56 0.63 6.63
N VAL A 66 -3.23 0.45 5.34
CA VAL A 66 -3.50 -0.81 4.63
C VAL A 66 -2.51 -1.90 5.05
N ASP A 67 -3.01 -3.14 5.15
CA ASP A 67 -2.18 -4.32 5.38
C ASP A 67 -1.17 -4.49 4.24
N ILE A 68 0.08 -4.68 4.62
CA ILE A 68 1.22 -4.81 3.72
C ILE A 68 1.03 -5.89 2.65
N ARG A 69 0.29 -6.96 2.94
CA ARG A 69 0.00 -8.04 1.98
C ARG A 69 -0.91 -7.56 0.86
N ASN A 70 -1.85 -6.66 1.15
CA ASN A 70 -2.74 -6.08 0.13
C ASN A 70 -1.95 -5.17 -0.82
N ILE A 71 -1.03 -4.36 -0.29
CA ILE A 71 -0.18 -3.55 -1.17
C ILE A 71 0.82 -4.41 -1.94
N ARG A 72 1.36 -5.47 -1.34
CA ARG A 72 2.23 -6.41 -2.07
C ARG A 72 1.54 -7.09 -3.23
N SER A 73 0.27 -7.48 -3.08
CA SER A 73 -0.48 -8.13 -4.17
C SER A 73 -0.73 -7.16 -5.33
N LYS A 74 -0.83 -5.86 -5.04
CA LYS A 74 -0.99 -4.80 -6.03
C LYS A 74 0.34 -4.36 -6.66
N LEU A 75 1.31 -3.89 -5.87
CA LEU A 75 2.60 -3.37 -6.37
C LEU A 75 3.62 -4.46 -6.75
N GLY A 76 3.41 -5.69 -6.28
CA GLY A 76 4.40 -6.76 -6.41
C GLY A 76 5.45 -6.73 -5.28
N ALA A 77 6.41 -7.66 -5.36
CA ALA A 77 7.51 -7.70 -4.41
C ALA A 77 8.41 -6.47 -4.55
N PRO A 78 8.87 -5.86 -3.44
CA PRO A 78 9.83 -4.77 -3.52
C PRO A 78 11.17 -5.27 -4.06
N GLU A 79 11.94 -4.35 -4.64
CA GLU A 79 13.27 -4.70 -5.13
C GLU A 79 14.28 -4.82 -3.98
N LYS A 80 14.10 -4.06 -2.90
CA LYS A 80 14.88 -4.24 -1.67
C LYS A 80 13.97 -4.12 -0.44
N LYS A 81 14.19 -5.02 0.52
CA LYS A 81 13.71 -4.85 1.90
C LYS A 81 14.84 -4.22 2.71
N MET A 82 14.59 -3.07 3.29
CA MET A 82 15.55 -2.35 4.12
C MET A 82 15.65 -3.00 5.49
N ASN A 83 16.75 -2.74 6.22
CA ASN A 83 16.99 -3.34 7.54
C ASN A 83 15.94 -2.93 8.58
N ASN A 84 15.31 -1.77 8.41
CA ASN A 84 14.21 -1.28 9.24
C ASN A 84 12.84 -1.86 8.85
N GLY A 85 12.78 -2.79 7.89
CA GLY A 85 11.55 -3.42 7.41
C GLY A 85 10.85 -2.66 6.27
N ASN A 86 11.30 -1.44 5.93
CA ASN A 86 10.72 -0.66 4.84
C ASN A 86 10.97 -1.31 3.48
N TRP A 87 10.08 -1.02 2.54
CA TRP A 87 10.15 -1.55 1.18
C TRP A 87 10.61 -0.48 0.22
N LEU A 88 11.54 -0.85 -0.65
CA LEU A 88 12.07 0.02 -1.67
C LEU A 88 11.63 -0.48 -3.05
N TYR A 89 11.10 0.46 -3.84
CA TYR A 89 10.79 0.26 -5.23
C TYR A 89 11.58 1.23 -6.10
N TYR A 90 12.24 0.73 -7.16
CA TYR A 90 12.87 1.60 -8.16
C TYR A 90 11.79 2.33 -8.96
N LEU A 91 11.92 3.65 -9.10
CA LEU A 91 11.02 4.45 -9.92
C LEU A 91 11.57 4.68 -11.31
N GLU A 92 12.87 4.92 -11.45
CA GLU A 92 13.54 5.14 -12.73
C GLU A 92 14.64 4.11 -13.00
N GLY A 93 15.04 4.02 -14.26
CA GLY A 93 16.11 3.13 -14.70
C GLY A 93 17.49 3.68 -14.37
N GLY A 94 18.41 2.80 -14.00
CA GLY A 94 19.81 3.08 -13.75
C GLY A 94 20.66 1.83 -13.91
N ILE A 95 21.75 1.72 -13.16
CA ILE A 95 22.66 0.56 -13.24
C ILE A 95 21.96 -0.79 -12.96
N GLN A 96 20.85 -0.77 -12.23
CA GLN A 96 20.01 -1.95 -11.98
C GLN A 96 19.40 -2.57 -13.23
N CYS A 97 19.27 -1.81 -14.31
CA CYS A 97 18.82 -2.30 -15.59
C CYS A 97 19.89 -3.16 -16.29
N LEU A 98 21.16 -2.98 -15.96
CA LEU A 98 22.31 -3.70 -16.54
C LEU A 98 22.70 -4.96 -15.77
N GLY A 99 22.06 -5.22 -14.62
CA GLY A 99 22.30 -6.42 -13.82
C GLY A 99 22.94 -6.18 -12.46
N ASP A 100 23.40 -4.96 -12.18
CA ASP A 100 23.95 -4.58 -10.87
C ASP A 100 22.82 -4.20 -9.90
N SER A 101 22.67 -4.89 -8.79
CA SER A 101 21.59 -4.62 -7.83
C SER A 101 21.90 -3.50 -6.82
N ASN A 102 23.08 -2.89 -6.90
CA ASN A 102 23.43 -1.76 -6.05
C ASN A 102 22.58 -0.53 -6.39
N ILE A 103 22.02 0.09 -5.35
CA ILE A 103 21.31 1.35 -5.47
C ILE A 103 22.38 2.43 -5.59
N VAL A 104 22.57 2.96 -6.80
CA VAL A 104 23.41 4.13 -7.02
C VAL A 104 22.55 5.11 -7.79
N ASP A 105 22.31 6.27 -7.17
CA ASP A 105 21.82 7.49 -7.83
C ASP A 105 20.55 7.31 -8.68
N VAL A 106 19.54 6.62 -8.14
CA VAL A 106 18.22 6.51 -8.77
C VAL A 106 17.10 6.92 -7.82
N LYS A 107 16.07 7.55 -8.38
CA LYS A 107 14.81 7.86 -7.71
C LYS A 107 14.09 6.58 -7.27
N VAL A 108 13.71 6.53 -6.00
CA VAL A 108 13.05 5.38 -5.39
C VAL A 108 11.80 5.77 -4.63
N LEU A 109 10.84 4.84 -4.58
CA LEU A 109 9.69 4.89 -3.69
C LEU A 109 9.99 4.02 -2.47
N ILE A 110 9.93 4.63 -1.29
CA ILE A 110 10.02 3.96 0.00
C ILE A 110 8.60 3.83 0.56
N VAL A 111 8.18 2.60 0.82
CA VAL A 111 6.96 2.30 1.56
C VAL A 111 7.37 2.01 3.00
N GLU A 112 7.01 2.91 3.91
CA GLU A 112 7.32 2.78 5.33
C GLU A 112 6.30 1.90 6.02
N ILE A 113 6.81 0.96 6.80
CA ILE A 113 6.02 -0.12 7.38
C ILE A 113 6.22 -0.14 8.88
N GLU A 114 5.11 -0.13 9.61
CA GLU A 114 5.09 -0.30 11.06
C GLU A 114 4.74 -1.74 11.43
N ASN A 115 5.49 -2.30 12.38
CA ASN A 115 5.28 -3.63 12.95
C ASN A 115 5.15 -4.73 11.87
N GLN A 116 5.84 -4.56 10.73
CA GLN A 116 5.80 -5.46 9.58
C GLN A 116 4.40 -5.75 9.03
N LYS A 117 3.40 -4.92 9.35
CA LYS A 117 2.00 -5.23 9.09
C LYS A 117 1.27 -4.12 8.34
N ASN A 118 1.44 -2.87 8.74
CA ASN A 118 0.68 -1.75 8.19
C ASN A 118 1.62 -0.75 7.54
N ILE A 119 1.14 -0.11 6.48
CA ILE A 119 1.85 1.01 5.86
C ILE A 119 1.57 2.28 6.65
N ILE A 120 2.62 3.00 7.01
CA ILE A 120 2.51 4.29 7.72
C ILE A 120 2.82 5.47 6.82
N ASP A 121 3.62 5.27 5.77
CA ASP A 121 4.04 6.33 4.88
C ASP A 121 4.46 5.80 3.50
N LEU A 122 4.41 6.68 2.49
CA LEU A 122 5.04 6.55 1.18
C LEU A 122 5.89 7.78 0.94
N LYS A 123 7.20 7.59 0.73
CA LYS A 123 8.18 8.65 0.48
C LYS A 123 8.88 8.41 -0.84
N VAL A 124 9.19 9.50 -1.54
CA VAL A 124 10.05 9.45 -2.72
C VAL A 124 11.40 10.01 -2.33
N LEU A 125 12.44 9.21 -2.53
CA LEU A 125 13.82 9.65 -2.35
C LEU A 125 14.39 9.93 -3.74
N VAL A 126 14.78 11.18 -3.95
CA VAL A 126 15.58 11.63 -5.09
C VAL A 126 17.00 11.78 -4.53
N PRO A 127 18.00 11.10 -5.09
CA PRO A 127 19.38 11.20 -4.64
C PRO A 127 19.97 12.61 -4.84
#